data_AF-A0A6J6CU68-F1
#
_entry.id   AF-A0A6J6CU68-F1
#
_cell.length_a   1.000
_cell.length_b   1.000
_cell.length_c   1.000
_cell.angle_alpha   90.00
_cell.angle_beta   90.00
_cell.angle_gamma   90.00
#
_symmetry.space_group_name_H-M   'P 1'
#
loop_
_entity.id
_entity.type
_entity.pdbx_description
1 polymer ?
#
loop_
_entity_poly.entity_id
_entity_poly.type
_entity_poly.pdbx_seq_one_letter_code
_entity_poly.pdbx_strand_id
1 'polypeptide(L)'
;MELSQIKLRWNEVLDLLLEKDRIAWLSFFDARLVSYESNQLTLDFADSQKFASAHDFRQTRNPAHTQLLIDAITTVFGFTPTIIER
;
A
#
# COMPACT_ATOMS: atom_id res chain seq x y z
N MET A 1 5.69 9.86 13.59
CA MET A 1 5.40 8.42 13.57
C MET A 1 6.47 7.77 12.73
N GLU A 2 7.06 6.69 13.21
CA GLU A 2 8.22 6.07 12.55
C GLU A 2 7.78 5.01 11.54
N LEU A 3 8.54 4.84 10.44
CA LEU A 3 8.30 3.79 9.46
C LEU A 3 8.26 2.40 10.09
N SER A 4 9.08 2.16 11.12
CA SER A 4 9.12 0.90 11.87
C SER A 4 7.77 0.59 12.53
N GLN A 5 7.07 1.61 13.05
CA GLN A 5 5.74 1.44 13.64
C GLN A 5 4.69 1.12 12.58
N ILE A 6 4.80 1.70 11.38
CA ILE A 6 3.94 1.36 10.24
C ILE A 6 4.15 -0.11 9.86
N LYS A 7 5.41 -0.53 9.73
CA LYS A 7 5.77 -1.91 9.36
C LYS A 7 5.21 -2.95 10.34
N LEU A 8 5.21 -2.66 11.64
CA LEU A 8 4.69 -3.58 12.66
C LEU A 8 3.20 -3.87 12.51
N ARG A 9 2.41 -2.88 12.06
CA ARG A 9 0.95 -2.97 11.93
C ARG A 9 0.48 -2.97 10.47
N TRP A 10 1.39 -3.14 9.52
CA TRP A 10 1.06 -3.09 8.10
C TRP A 10 0.13 -4.22 7.67
N ASN A 11 0.27 -5.39 8.28
CA ASN A 11 -0.65 -6.50 8.03
C ASN A 11 -2.10 -6.13 8.41
N GLU A 12 -2.33 -5.36 9.48
CA GLU A 12 -3.68 -4.91 9.83
C GLU A 12 -4.28 -4.01 8.73
N VAL A 13 -3.47 -3.17 8.07
CA VAL A 13 -3.92 -2.37 6.92
C VAL A 13 -4.29 -3.27 5.75
N LEU A 14 -3.45 -4.27 5.45
CA LEU A 14 -3.69 -5.21 4.37
C LEU A 14 -4.93 -6.08 4.65
N ASP A 15 -5.14 -6.53 5.88
CA ASP A 15 -6.33 -7.29 6.28
C ASP A 15 -7.60 -6.46 6.07
N LEU A 16 -7.64 -5.21 6.55
CA LEU A 16 -8.77 -4.31 6.31
C LEU A 16 -9.00 -4.03 4.82
N LEU A 17 -7.92 -3.90 4.04
CA LEU A 17 -8.02 -3.70 2.60
C LEU A 17 -8.59 -4.95 1.91
N LEU A 18 -8.17 -6.15 2.33
CA LEU A 18 -8.67 -7.42 1.82
C LEU A 18 -10.16 -7.63 2.12
N GLU A 19 -10.61 -7.26 3.32
CA GLU A 19 -12.02 -7.31 3.70
C GLU A 19 -12.89 -6.37 2.86
N LYS A 20 -12.35 -5.20 2.50
CA LYS A 20 -13.06 -4.20 1.67
C LYS A 20 -13.06 -4.55 0.19
N ASP A 21 -11.88 -4.84 -0.36
CA ASP A 21 -11.70 -5.08 -1.79
C ASP A 21 -10.47 -5.95 -2.05
N ARG A 22 -10.72 -7.18 -2.52
CA ARG A 22 -9.68 -8.16 -2.86
C ARG A 22 -8.78 -7.69 -4.02
N ILE A 23 -9.31 -6.94 -4.99
CA ILE A 23 -8.55 -6.45 -6.14
C ILE A 23 -7.63 -5.30 -5.71
N ALA A 24 -8.11 -4.41 -4.84
CA ALA A 24 -7.26 -3.40 -4.22
C ALA A 24 -6.15 -4.07 -3.40
N TRP A 25 -6.48 -5.09 -2.60
CA TRP A 25 -5.47 -5.86 -1.86
C TRP A 25 -4.43 -6.50 -2.78
N LEU A 26 -4.85 -7.20 -3.85
CA LEU A 26 -3.95 -7.78 -4.86
C LEU A 26 -3.05 -6.73 -5.52
N SER A 27 -3.48 -5.47 -5.55
CA SER A 27 -2.71 -4.38 -6.13
C SER A 27 -1.60 -3.84 -5.21
N PHE A 28 -1.71 -4.08 -3.90
CA PHE A 28 -0.84 -3.49 -2.87
C PHE A 28 -0.15 -4.50 -1.93
N PHE A 29 -0.53 -5.78 -1.93
CA PHE A 29 0.01 -6.77 -0.98
C PHE A 29 1.52 -6.99 -1.10
N ASP A 30 2.10 -6.83 -2.30
CA ASP A 30 3.54 -6.95 -2.54
C ASP A 30 4.30 -5.63 -2.29
N ALA A 31 3.60 -4.55 -1.93
CA ALA A 31 4.22 -3.26 -1.71
C ALA A 31 5.20 -3.28 -0.52
N ARG A 32 6.43 -2.82 -0.74
CA ARG A 32 7.40 -2.61 0.34
C ARG A 32 7.33 -1.19 0.85
N LEU A 33 7.22 -1.04 2.17
CA LEU A 33 7.30 0.23 2.86
C LEU A 33 8.75 0.74 2.87
N VAL A 34 9.06 1.71 2.01
CA VAL A 34 10.42 2.25 1.83
C VAL A 34 10.73 3.35 2.82
N SER A 35 9.88 4.37 2.89
CA SER A 35 10.07 5.54 3.74
C SER A 35 8.74 6.15 4.14
N TYR A 36 8.73 6.85 5.27
CA TYR A 36 7.62 7.68 5.69
C TYR A 36 8.15 9.01 6.21
N GLU A 37 8.00 10.07 5.41
CA GLU A 37 8.53 11.40 5.71
C GLU A 37 7.56 12.48 5.24
N SER A 38 7.38 13.54 6.03
CA SER A 38 6.49 14.67 5.68
C SER A 38 5.07 14.23 5.27
N ASN A 39 4.50 13.26 5.98
CA ASN A 39 3.18 12.67 5.70
C ASN A 39 3.09 11.93 4.34
N GLN A 40 4.23 11.58 3.74
CA GLN A 40 4.29 10.80 2.50
C GLN A 40 4.79 9.39 2.80
N LEU A 41 4.00 8.39 2.45
CA LEU A 41 4.35 6.98 2.56
C LEU A 41 4.82 6.47 1.19
N THR A 42 6.09 6.13 1.10
CA THR A 42 6.67 5.61 -0.15
C THR A 42 6.56 4.09 -0.19
N LEU A 43 5.92 3.58 -1.22
CA LEU A 43 5.75 2.16 -1.53
C LEU A 43 6.59 1.81 -2.77
N ASP A 44 7.29 0.68 -2.71
CA ASP A 44 8.08 0.16 -3.82
C ASP A 44 7.60 -1.23 -4.21
N PHE A 45 7.48 -1.46 -5.52
CA PHE A 45 6.97 -2.70 -6.11
C PHE A 45 8.03 -3.44 -6.93
N ALA A 46 9.32 -3.17 -6.69
CA ALA A 46 10.40 -3.67 -7.55
C ALA A 46 10.57 -5.20 -7.49
N ASP A 47 10.02 -5.89 -6.49
CA ASP A 47 10.11 -7.35 -6.40
C ASP A 47 9.07 -8.06 -7.30
N SER A 48 7.82 -7.56 -7.37
CA SER A 48 6.82 -7.97 -8.36
C SER A 48 7.33 -7.93 -9.80
N GLN A 49 8.18 -6.96 -10.15
CA GLN A 49 8.73 -6.82 -11.50
C GLN A 49 9.80 -7.85 -11.86
N LYS A 50 10.38 -8.57 -10.89
CA LYS A 50 11.38 -9.63 -11.16
C LYS A 50 10.77 -10.90 -11.74
N PHE A 51 9.45 -11.07 -11.64
CA PHE A 51 8.71 -12.20 -12.23
C PHE A 51 8.03 -11.82 -13.55
N ALA A 52 8.38 -10.68 -14.16
CA ALA A 52 7.69 -10.14 -15.33
C ALA A 52 7.96 -10.95 -16.61
N SER A 53 7.24 -12.07 -16.74
CA SER A 53 6.48 -12.33 -17.96
C SER A 53 5.05 -11.78 -17.73
N ALA A 54 4.81 -10.54 -18.16
CA ALA A 54 3.49 -9.98 -18.48
C ALA A 54 2.42 -9.74 -17.38
N HIS A 55 2.76 -9.48 -16.11
CA HIS A 55 1.78 -8.99 -15.11
C HIS A 55 2.21 -7.66 -14.45
N ASP A 56 2.04 -6.57 -15.19
CA ASP A 56 2.25 -5.22 -14.65
C ASP A 56 0.94 -4.73 -14.00
N PHE A 57 0.77 -4.97 -12.69
CA PHE A 57 -0.40 -4.55 -11.91
C PHE A 57 -0.52 -3.03 -11.75
N ARG A 58 0.40 -2.24 -12.33
CA ARG A 58 0.25 -0.78 -12.43
C ARG A 58 -1.04 -0.39 -13.15
N GLN A 59 -1.50 -1.19 -14.12
CA GLN A 59 -2.78 -0.93 -14.80
C GLN A 59 -4.02 -1.21 -13.93
N THR A 60 -3.89 -2.04 -12.88
CA THR A 60 -4.99 -2.36 -11.96
C THR A 60 -5.09 -1.40 -10.78
N ARG A 61 -4.09 -0.54 -10.56
CA ARG A 61 -4.12 0.51 -9.53
C ARG A 61 -4.83 1.75 -10.06
N ASN A 62 -6.15 1.76 -9.91
CA ASN A 62 -6.97 2.94 -10.11
C ASN A 62 -6.94 3.82 -8.85
N PRO A 63 -7.04 5.16 -8.93
CA PRO A 63 -7.25 6.06 -7.80
C PRO A 63 -8.24 5.56 -6.73
N ALA A 64 -9.28 4.82 -7.10
CA ALA A 64 -10.20 4.20 -6.14
C ALA A 64 -9.51 3.20 -5.19
N HIS A 65 -8.61 2.35 -5.69
CA HIS A 65 -7.87 1.39 -4.86
C HIS A 65 -6.87 2.11 -3.95
N THR A 66 -6.21 3.15 -4.45
CA THR A 66 -5.33 4.00 -3.64
C THR A 66 -6.10 4.67 -2.52
N GLN A 67 -7.32 5.13 -2.79
CA GLN A 67 -8.20 5.70 -1.76
C GLN A 67 -8.57 4.66 -0.69
N LEU A 68 -8.92 3.43 -1.07
CA LEU A 68 -9.20 2.35 -0.13
C LEU A 68 -8.01 2.04 0.79
N LEU A 69 -6.79 2.06 0.24
CA LEU A 69 -5.57 1.90 1.02
C LEU A 69 -5.39 3.05 2.03
N ILE A 70 -5.57 4.30 1.58
CA ILE A 70 -5.49 5.48 2.44
C ILE A 70 -6.53 5.42 3.57
N ASP A 71 -7.75 4.99 3.28
CA ASP A 71 -8.81 4.78 4.26
C ASP A 71 -8.44 3.69 5.28
N ALA A 72 -7.86 2.58 4.83
CA ALA A 72 -7.38 1.52 5.71
C ALA A 72 -6.25 2.01 6.63
N ILE A 73 -5.27 2.76 6.09
CA ILE A 73 -4.20 3.38 6.88
C ILE A 73 -4.78 4.37 7.92
N THR A 74 -5.73 5.20 7.49
CA THR A 74 -6.40 6.18 8.37
C THR A 74 -7.15 5.45 9.50
N THR A 75 -7.76 4.30 9.21
CA THR A 75 -8.46 3.49 10.22
C THR A 75 -7.50 2.88 11.24
N VAL A 76 -6.37 2.32 10.80
CA VAL A 76 -5.41 1.62 11.69
C VAL A 76 -4.57 2.59 12.52
N PHE A 77 -4.19 3.71 11.92
CA PHE A 77 -3.18 4.61 12.50
C PHE A 77 -3.68 6.02 12.82
N GLY A 78 -4.88 6.41 12.37
CA GLY A 78 -5.45 7.72 12.66
C GLY A 78 -4.85 8.89 11.88
N PHE A 79 -4.12 8.63 10.79
CA PHE A 79 -3.59 9.68 9.90
C PHE A 79 -3.74 9.29 8.43
N THR A 80 -3.76 10.29 7.56
CA THR A 80 -4.01 10.14 6.13
C THR A 80 -2.74 10.51 5.35
N PRO A 81 -1.88 9.53 4.96
CA PRO A 81 -0.70 9.83 4.18
C PRO A 81 -1.02 10.08 2.71
N THR A 82 -0.11 10.80 2.05
CA THR A 82 0.02 10.77 0.60
C THR A 82 0.82 9.53 0.21
N ILE A 83 0.27 8.70 -0.68
CA ILE A 83 0.97 7.51 -1.20
C ILE A 83 1.87 7.91 -2.36
N ILE A 84 3.16 7.58 -2.26
CA ILE A 84 4.14 7.75 -3.33
C ILE A 84 4.58 6.37 -3.80
N GLU A 85 4.49 6.09 -5.09
CA GLU A 85 4.96 4.84 -5.68
C GLU A 85 6.35 5.04 -6.28
N ARG A 86 7.27 4.11 -6.00
CA ARG A 86 8.64 4.08 -6.52
C ARG A 86 8.87 2.88 -7.43
#